data_AF-Q0KJN6-F1
#
_entry.id   AF-Q0KJN6-F1
#
_cell.length_a   1.000
_cell.length_b   1.000
_cell.length_c   1.000
_cell.angle_alpha   90.00
_cell.angle_beta   90.00
_cell.angle_gamma   90.00
#
_symmetry.space_group_name_H-M   'P 1'
#
loop_
_entity.id
_entity.type
_entity.pdbx_description
1 polymer ?
#
loop_
_entity_poly.entity_id
_entity_poly.type
_entity_poly.pdbx_seq_one_letter_code
_entity_poly.pdbx_strand_id
1 'polypeptide(L)'
;MTKIAASGRLGHLGDLPRADGIVILSAHASRAETLTEWLDPAIIDEVDPGLRDPDLDLFCKRPLPFDTDWIKFYREAQLARSRRISAYALATLKALRSMPDGPTDRLMLVHGTGADPRFIDITLDPNGRTARPLELARRLNQSHYSMGRVTTMRTWLSQWSVDHSRADGPACLARTSVPVLSVTYEQDEIVFPSHMKRYAEAARGRCTEQVLDGATHFMIGLDDLKDRLAQQIVSWAKEAL
;
A
#
# COMPACT_ATOMS: atom_id res chain seq x y z
N MET A 1 14.84 -43.30 -7.66
CA MET A 1 14.29 -41.93 -7.79
C MET A 1 13.97 -41.40 -6.40
N THR A 2 14.88 -40.62 -5.84
CA THR A 2 14.83 -40.11 -4.46
C THR A 2 13.81 -38.98 -4.38
N LYS A 3 12.78 -39.15 -3.55
CA LYS A 3 11.85 -38.07 -3.19
C LYS A 3 12.63 -36.97 -2.47
N ILE A 4 12.76 -35.80 -3.09
CA ILE A 4 13.16 -34.58 -2.38
C ILE A 4 11.97 -34.18 -1.52
N ALA A 5 12.00 -34.56 -0.24
CA ALA A 5 11.14 -33.97 0.75
C ALA A 5 11.59 -32.53 0.95
N ALA A 6 10.78 -31.57 0.51
CA ALA A 6 10.93 -30.17 0.91
C ALA A 6 10.50 -30.02 2.38
N SER A 7 11.27 -30.60 3.30
CA SER A 7 11.21 -30.25 4.73
C SER A 7 12.08 -29.02 4.95
N GLY A 8 11.70 -27.89 4.35
CA GLY A 8 12.18 -26.61 4.84
C GLY A 8 11.56 -26.40 6.22
N ARG A 9 12.24 -26.82 7.28
CA ARG A 9 11.92 -26.32 8.62
C ARG A 9 11.99 -24.80 8.52
N LEU A 10 10.86 -24.12 8.72
CA LEU A 10 10.88 -22.70 9.11
C LEU A 10 11.96 -22.61 10.20
N GLY A 11 13.00 -21.81 9.97
CA GLY A 11 14.09 -21.65 10.94
C GLY A 11 13.52 -21.38 12.34
N HIS A 12 14.18 -21.89 13.38
CA HIS A 12 13.76 -21.71 14.76
C HIS A 12 13.72 -20.21 15.11
N LEU A 13 12.56 -19.58 14.89
CA LEU A 13 12.33 -18.16 15.25
C LEU A 13 12.42 -17.91 16.75
N GLY A 14 12.36 -18.96 17.58
CA GLY A 14 12.42 -18.89 19.04
C GLY A 14 13.75 -18.40 19.60
N ASP A 15 14.83 -18.50 18.83
CA ASP A 15 16.18 -18.10 19.27
C ASP A 15 16.53 -16.65 18.87
N LEU A 16 15.63 -15.94 18.17
CA LEU A 16 15.84 -14.53 17.85
C LEU A 16 15.65 -13.68 19.12
N PRO A 17 16.55 -12.72 19.40
CA PRO A 17 16.33 -11.79 20.49
C PRO A 17 15.03 -11.02 20.26
N ARG A 18 14.35 -10.69 21.35
CA ARG A 18 13.19 -9.81 21.30
C ARG A 18 13.66 -8.44 20.81
N ALA A 19 12.83 -7.77 20.00
CA ALA A 19 13.05 -6.37 19.71
C ALA A 19 12.77 -5.54 20.98
N ASP A 20 13.59 -4.53 21.24
CA ASP A 20 13.38 -3.61 22.36
C ASP A 20 12.47 -2.44 21.97
N GLY A 21 12.41 -2.09 20.69
CA GLY A 21 11.56 -1.01 20.16
C GLY A 21 11.24 -1.21 18.67
N ILE A 22 10.25 -0.45 18.17
CA ILE A 22 9.84 -0.44 16.76
C ILE A 22 9.86 0.99 16.24
N VAL A 23 10.45 1.20 15.07
CA VAL A 23 10.42 2.48 14.35
C VAL A 23 9.59 2.32 13.08
N ILE A 24 8.58 3.18 12.92
CA ILE A 24 7.72 3.29 11.73
C ILE A 24 8.03 4.62 11.04
N LEU A 25 8.47 4.57 9.79
CA LEU A 25 8.89 5.74 9.01
C LEU A 25 7.98 5.86 7.79
N SER A 26 7.09 6.86 7.77
CA SER A 26 6.12 7.11 6.68
C SER A 26 5.70 5.84 5.96
N ALA A 27 5.10 4.91 6.71
CA ALA A 27 4.80 3.58 6.22
C ALA A 27 3.38 3.52 5.67
N HIS A 28 3.22 2.88 4.50
CA HIS A 28 1.91 2.41 4.06
C HIS A 28 1.33 1.44 5.10
N ALA A 29 0.05 1.61 5.46
CA ALA A 29 -0.61 0.72 6.41
C ALA A 29 -0.68 -0.73 5.93
N SER A 30 -0.93 -0.94 4.63
CA SER A 30 -1.00 -2.25 4.00
C SER A 30 -0.78 -2.13 2.50
N ARG A 31 -0.07 -3.09 1.90
CA ARG A 31 0.01 -3.19 0.43
C ARG A 31 -1.36 -3.37 -0.22
N ALA A 32 -2.27 -4.10 0.43
CA ALA A 32 -3.58 -4.40 -0.13
C ALA A 32 -4.52 -3.20 -0.08
N GLU A 33 -4.52 -2.47 1.04
CA GLU A 33 -5.30 -1.23 1.17
C GLU A 33 -4.72 -0.14 0.26
N THR A 34 -3.41 0.12 0.32
CA THR A 34 -2.76 1.11 -0.54
C THR A 34 -3.04 0.82 -2.01
N LEU A 35 -2.88 -0.42 -2.46
CA LEU A 35 -3.17 -0.73 -3.87
C LEU A 35 -4.65 -0.54 -4.19
N THR A 36 -5.57 -0.91 -3.29
CA THR A 36 -7.00 -0.69 -3.50
C THR A 36 -7.31 0.79 -3.66
N GLU A 37 -6.72 1.66 -2.85
CA GLU A 37 -6.84 3.12 -2.95
C GLU A 37 -6.22 3.71 -4.22
N TRP A 38 -5.37 2.94 -4.92
CA TRP A 38 -4.69 3.35 -6.15
C TRP A 38 -5.27 2.68 -7.41
N LEU A 39 -6.14 1.68 -7.27
CA LEU A 39 -6.81 1.07 -8.42
C LEU A 39 -7.61 2.12 -9.17
N ASP A 40 -7.49 2.14 -10.49
CA ASP A 40 -8.32 2.95 -11.38
C ASP A 40 -9.71 2.30 -11.49
N PRO A 41 -10.74 2.82 -10.81
CA PRO A 41 -12.05 2.19 -10.82
C PRO A 41 -12.79 2.40 -12.15
N ALA A 42 -12.31 3.31 -13.01
CA ALA A 42 -12.90 3.55 -14.32
C ALA A 42 -12.71 2.35 -15.25
N ILE A 43 -11.73 1.48 -15.02
CA ILE A 43 -11.54 0.27 -15.85
C ILE A 43 -12.70 -0.70 -15.61
N ILE A 44 -13.52 -0.90 -16.65
CA ILE A 44 -14.72 -1.75 -16.58
C ILE A 44 -14.34 -3.22 -16.79
N ASP A 45 -13.49 -3.50 -17.77
CA ASP A 45 -13.01 -4.84 -18.13
C ASP A 45 -11.49 -4.96 -17.91
N GLU A 46 -11.08 -6.01 -17.21
CA GLU A 46 -9.66 -6.27 -16.94
C GLU A 46 -8.93 -6.84 -18.17
N VAL A 47 -9.64 -7.37 -19.18
CA VAL A 47 -9.09 -7.86 -20.45
C VAL A 47 -8.98 -6.74 -21.49
N ASP A 48 -9.86 -5.74 -21.40
CA ASP A 48 -9.80 -4.52 -22.22
C ASP A 48 -9.75 -3.27 -21.33
N PRO A 49 -8.55 -2.86 -20.86
CA PRO A 49 -8.40 -1.68 -20.00
C PRO A 49 -8.71 -0.36 -20.72
N GLY A 50 -8.96 -0.38 -22.03
CA GLY A 50 -9.44 0.76 -22.81
C GLY A 50 -10.94 1.03 -22.60
N LEU A 51 -11.70 0.03 -22.19
CA LEU A 51 -13.11 0.18 -21.83
C LEU A 51 -13.24 0.82 -20.46
N ARG A 52 -13.63 2.11 -20.45
CA ARG A 52 -13.62 2.96 -19.27
C ARG A 52 -14.98 3.58 -18.97
N ASP A 53 -15.28 3.73 -17.68
CA ASP A 53 -16.42 4.49 -17.16
C ASP A 53 -16.04 5.98 -17.04
N PRO A 54 -16.66 6.90 -17.81
CA PRO A 54 -16.35 8.32 -17.76
C PRO A 54 -16.72 8.97 -16.41
N ASP A 55 -17.71 8.45 -15.67
CA ASP A 55 -18.15 9.01 -14.40
C ASP A 55 -17.13 8.74 -13.28
N LEU A 56 -16.32 7.69 -13.45
CA LEU A 56 -15.22 7.29 -12.58
C LEU A 56 -13.84 7.67 -13.11
N ASP A 57 -13.72 8.29 -14.29
CA ASP A 57 -12.40 8.65 -14.83
C ASP A 57 -11.78 9.82 -14.05
N LEU A 58 -10.79 9.52 -13.21
CA LEU A 58 -10.00 10.51 -12.47
C LEU A 58 -9.21 11.43 -13.40
N PHE A 59 -8.86 10.96 -14.59
CA PHE A 59 -7.99 11.69 -15.51
C PHE A 59 -8.75 12.59 -16.49
N CYS A 60 -10.07 12.68 -16.40
CA CYS A 60 -10.78 13.76 -17.08
C CYS A 60 -10.64 15.08 -16.29
N LYS A 61 -10.81 16.22 -16.97
CA LYS A 61 -10.70 17.52 -16.30
C LYS A 61 -11.90 17.73 -15.38
N ARG A 62 -11.69 17.60 -14.06
CA ARG A 62 -12.67 17.86 -12.99
C ARG A 62 -12.22 19.05 -12.15
N PRO A 63 -13.14 19.84 -11.56
CA PRO A 63 -12.78 20.91 -10.63
C PRO A 63 -12.18 20.34 -9.35
N LEU A 64 -11.23 21.09 -8.76
CA LEU A 64 -10.65 20.82 -7.45
C LEU A 64 -11.15 21.88 -6.44
N PRO A 65 -11.42 21.52 -5.17
CA PRO A 65 -11.37 20.17 -4.62
C PRO A 65 -12.45 19.26 -5.24
N PHE A 66 -12.21 17.96 -5.23
CA PHE A 66 -13.19 16.99 -5.69
C PHE A 66 -14.43 17.03 -4.78
N ASP A 67 -15.59 16.85 -5.40
CA ASP A 67 -16.84 16.70 -4.66
C ASP A 67 -16.79 15.51 -3.70
N THR A 68 -17.30 15.70 -2.47
CA THR A 68 -17.19 14.68 -1.41
C THR A 68 -18.03 13.44 -1.71
N ASP A 69 -19.21 13.60 -2.30
CA ASP A 69 -20.06 12.47 -2.69
C ASP A 69 -19.42 11.68 -3.85
N TRP A 70 -18.80 12.39 -4.80
CA TRP A 70 -18.00 11.75 -5.85
C TRP A 70 -16.82 10.97 -5.28
N ILE A 71 -16.07 11.52 -4.31
CA ILE A 71 -14.97 10.79 -3.66
C ILE A 71 -15.47 9.52 -2.98
N LYS A 72 -16.60 9.59 -2.26
CA LYS A 72 -17.19 8.40 -1.65
C LYS A 72 -17.55 7.33 -2.69
N PHE A 73 -18.24 7.73 -3.75
CA PHE A 73 -18.59 6.84 -4.87
C PHE A 73 -17.32 6.23 -5.52
N TYR A 74 -16.29 7.04 -5.75
CA TYR A 74 -15.02 6.62 -6.31
C TYR A 74 -14.33 5.57 -5.43
N ARG A 75 -14.25 5.77 -4.11
CA ARG A 75 -13.65 4.82 -3.16
C ARG A 75 -14.43 3.51 -3.10
N GLU A 76 -15.76 3.55 -3.14
CA GLU A 76 -16.60 2.35 -3.23
C GLU A 76 -16.33 1.56 -4.52
N ALA A 77 -16.19 2.25 -5.66
CA ALA A 77 -15.86 1.63 -6.93
C ALA A 77 -14.45 1.01 -6.96
N GLN A 78 -13.46 1.64 -6.30
CA GLN A 78 -12.12 1.07 -6.11
C GLN A 78 -12.16 -0.24 -5.33
N LEU A 79 -12.89 -0.26 -4.22
CA LEU A 79 -13.09 -1.45 -3.41
C LEU A 79 -13.80 -2.56 -4.21
N ALA A 80 -14.85 -2.19 -4.96
CA ALA A 80 -15.57 -3.13 -5.82
C ALA A 80 -14.63 -3.75 -6.88
N ARG A 81 -13.75 -2.96 -7.49
CA ARG A 81 -12.76 -3.45 -8.46
C ARG A 81 -11.76 -4.41 -7.81
N SER A 82 -11.19 -4.07 -6.66
CA SER A 82 -10.29 -4.95 -5.89
C SER A 82 -10.92 -6.32 -5.62
N ARG A 83 -12.22 -6.33 -5.26
CA ARG A 83 -13.01 -7.55 -5.05
C ARG A 83 -13.24 -8.36 -6.32
N ARG A 84 -13.55 -7.72 -7.46
CA ARG A 84 -13.69 -8.41 -8.76
C ARG A 84 -12.41 -9.13 -9.16
N ILE A 85 -11.26 -8.46 -9.06
CA ILE A 85 -9.95 -9.06 -9.36
C ILE A 85 -9.66 -10.24 -8.41
N SER A 86 -9.96 -10.08 -7.12
CA SER A 86 -9.78 -11.13 -6.12
C SER A 86 -10.66 -12.36 -6.40
N ALA A 87 -11.92 -12.15 -6.79
CA ALA A 87 -12.85 -13.22 -7.17
C ALA A 87 -12.34 -13.98 -8.41
N TYR A 88 -11.81 -13.27 -9.41
CA TYR A 88 -11.19 -13.89 -10.58
C TYR A 88 -9.96 -14.75 -10.20
N ALA A 89 -9.10 -14.25 -9.32
CA ALA A 89 -7.94 -15.01 -8.83
C ALA A 89 -8.37 -16.30 -8.10
N LEU A 90 -9.38 -16.22 -7.23
CA LEU A 90 -9.93 -17.39 -6.53
C LEU A 90 -10.56 -18.40 -7.49
N ALA A 91 -11.39 -17.95 -8.42
CA ALA A 91 -12.04 -18.80 -9.41
C ALA A 91 -11.00 -19.52 -10.28
N THR A 92 -9.97 -18.80 -10.73
CA THR A 92 -8.85 -19.37 -11.48
C THR A 92 -8.12 -20.43 -10.67
N LEU A 93 -7.73 -20.13 -9.43
CA LEU A 93 -7.05 -21.11 -8.57
C LEU A 93 -7.90 -22.34 -8.27
N LYS A 94 -9.23 -22.19 -8.15
CA LYS A 94 -10.16 -23.31 -7.99
C LYS A 94 -10.15 -24.20 -9.24
N ALA A 95 -10.23 -23.62 -10.44
CA ALA A 95 -10.17 -24.36 -11.70
C ALA A 95 -8.80 -25.04 -11.91
N LEU A 96 -7.71 -24.40 -11.50
CA LEU A 96 -6.37 -25.02 -11.55
C LEU A 96 -6.27 -26.26 -10.67
N ARG A 97 -6.83 -26.22 -9.46
CA ARG A 97 -6.83 -27.34 -8.52
C ARG A 97 -7.63 -28.55 -9.00
N SER A 98 -8.59 -28.37 -9.92
CA SER A 98 -9.34 -29.50 -10.51
C SER A 98 -8.58 -30.21 -11.63
N MET A 99 -7.37 -29.77 -11.98
CA MET A 99 -6.51 -30.42 -12.98
C MET A 99 -5.36 -31.14 -12.25
N PRO A 100 -5.37 -32.49 -12.12
CA PRO A 100 -4.37 -33.24 -11.36
C PRO A 100 -2.91 -32.99 -11.79
N ASP A 101 -2.69 -32.81 -13.09
CA ASP A 101 -1.36 -32.53 -13.67
C ASP A 101 -1.25 -31.08 -14.21
N GLY A 102 -2.16 -30.20 -13.79
CA GLY A 102 -2.22 -28.80 -14.24
C GLY A 102 -1.26 -27.88 -13.50
N PRO A 103 -1.06 -26.63 -13.98
CA PRO A 103 -0.23 -25.66 -13.29
C PRO A 103 -0.86 -25.28 -11.95
N THR A 104 -0.02 -25.03 -10.94
CA THR A 104 -0.48 -24.71 -9.57
C THR A 104 -0.86 -23.24 -9.38
N ASP A 105 -0.46 -22.36 -10.31
CA ASP A 105 -0.75 -20.93 -10.31
C ASP A 105 -0.68 -20.37 -11.74
N ARG A 106 -1.11 -19.12 -11.92
CA ARG A 106 -1.00 -18.37 -13.19
C ARG A 106 -0.60 -16.93 -12.95
N LEU A 107 0.05 -16.33 -13.94
CA LEU A 107 0.28 -14.90 -13.99
C LEU A 107 -1.03 -14.15 -14.24
N MET A 108 -1.10 -12.94 -13.70
CA MET A 108 -2.20 -11.98 -13.84
C MET A 108 -1.59 -10.60 -14.06
N LEU A 109 -2.17 -9.86 -15.00
CA LEU A 109 -1.90 -8.45 -15.22
C LEU A 109 -3.01 -7.62 -14.57
N VAL A 110 -2.64 -6.57 -13.85
CA VAL A 110 -3.59 -5.64 -13.22
C VAL A 110 -3.30 -4.24 -13.73
N HIS A 111 -4.19 -3.71 -14.56
CA HIS A 111 -4.01 -2.40 -15.21
C HIS A 111 -4.45 -1.25 -14.30
N GLY A 112 -3.96 -0.04 -14.52
CA GLY A 112 -4.43 1.15 -13.81
C GLY A 112 -4.28 1.04 -12.29
N THR A 113 -3.05 1.19 -11.79
CA THR A 113 -2.74 1.04 -10.35
C THR A 113 -2.06 2.29 -9.76
N GLY A 114 -2.41 3.48 -10.28
CA GLY A 114 -1.87 4.76 -9.84
C GLY A 114 -2.90 5.90 -9.85
N ALA A 115 -4.17 5.57 -9.61
CA ALA A 115 -5.32 6.47 -9.69
C ALA A 115 -5.91 6.82 -8.32
N ASP A 116 -5.06 7.25 -7.38
CA ASP A 116 -5.52 7.81 -6.10
C ASP A 116 -5.85 9.31 -6.25
N PRO A 117 -7.08 9.77 -5.94
CA PRO A 117 -7.45 11.19 -5.98
C PRO A 117 -6.54 12.10 -5.15
N ARG A 118 -5.96 11.59 -4.06
CA ARG A 118 -5.04 12.33 -3.17
C ARG A 118 -3.76 12.79 -3.86
N PHE A 119 -3.38 12.17 -4.98
CA PHE A 119 -2.24 12.60 -5.78
C PHE A 119 -2.45 13.95 -6.44
N ILE A 120 -3.70 14.28 -6.80
CA ILE A 120 -4.04 15.48 -7.56
C ILE A 120 -4.69 16.53 -6.65
N ASP A 121 -5.58 16.10 -5.77
CA ASP A 121 -6.26 16.97 -4.82
C ASP A 121 -5.54 16.95 -3.46
N ILE A 122 -4.82 18.03 -3.17
CA ILE A 122 -4.06 18.20 -1.91
C ILE A 122 -4.96 18.51 -0.71
N THR A 123 -6.24 18.81 -0.92
CA THR A 123 -7.19 19.00 0.18
C THR A 123 -7.59 17.68 0.83
N LEU A 124 -7.43 16.56 0.11
CA LEU A 124 -7.65 15.22 0.63
C LEU A 124 -6.43 14.77 1.45
N ASP A 125 -6.60 14.53 2.74
CA ASP A 125 -5.52 14.10 3.64
C ASP A 125 -4.30 15.06 3.60
N PRO A 126 -4.51 16.33 4.01
CA PRO A 126 -3.57 17.43 3.75
C PRO A 126 -2.23 17.26 4.49
N ASN A 127 -1.13 17.49 3.79
CA ASN A 127 0.23 17.58 4.31
C ASN A 127 1.03 18.60 3.47
N GLY A 128 2.35 18.69 3.65
CA GLY A 128 3.22 19.60 2.92
C GLY A 128 3.53 19.21 1.47
N ARG A 129 2.86 18.20 0.90
CA ARG A 129 3.13 17.72 -0.47
C ARG A 129 2.71 18.74 -1.53
N THR A 130 3.37 18.66 -2.67
CA THR A 130 2.93 19.37 -3.88
C THR A 130 1.95 18.51 -4.68
N ALA A 131 0.92 19.13 -5.25
CA ALA A 131 0.00 18.45 -6.15
C ALA A 131 0.73 17.80 -7.34
N ARG A 132 0.42 16.54 -7.64
CA ARG A 132 0.97 15.85 -8.82
C ARG A 132 0.28 16.38 -10.08
N PRO A 133 1.03 16.77 -11.14
CA PRO A 133 0.43 17.12 -12.42
C PRO A 133 -0.45 15.98 -12.96
N LEU A 134 -1.64 16.33 -13.48
CA LEU A 134 -2.62 15.35 -13.97
C LEU A 134 -2.01 14.39 -15.01
N GLU A 135 -1.19 14.91 -15.92
CA GLU A 135 -0.54 14.11 -16.96
C GLU A 135 0.50 13.15 -16.39
N LEU A 136 1.26 13.58 -15.36
CA LEU A 136 2.17 12.69 -14.65
C LEU A 136 1.39 11.58 -13.94
N ALA A 137 0.27 11.90 -13.27
CA ALA A 137 -0.59 10.91 -12.63
C ALA A 137 -1.15 9.90 -13.64
N ARG A 138 -1.65 10.36 -14.80
CA ARG A 138 -2.13 9.51 -15.89
C ARG A 138 -1.05 8.55 -16.38
N ARG A 139 0.15 9.06 -16.66
CA ARG A 139 1.28 8.27 -17.13
C ARG A 139 1.71 7.20 -16.12
N LEU A 140 1.77 7.55 -14.83
CA LEU A 140 2.12 6.60 -13.77
C LEU A 140 1.05 5.51 -13.61
N ASN A 141 -0.23 5.86 -13.67
CA ASN A 141 -1.33 4.89 -13.62
C ASN A 141 -1.25 3.84 -14.74
N GLN A 142 -0.78 4.23 -15.93
CA GLN A 142 -0.63 3.32 -17.08
C GLN A 142 0.71 2.57 -17.10
N SER A 143 1.68 2.98 -16.27
CA SER A 143 3.05 2.47 -16.28
C SER A 143 3.13 0.97 -15.99
N HIS A 144 4.07 0.30 -16.63
CA HIS A 144 4.43 -1.09 -16.31
C HIS A 144 5.19 -1.21 -14.98
N TYR A 145 5.77 -0.11 -14.48
CA TYR A 145 6.39 -0.03 -13.16
C TYR A 145 5.38 0.16 -12.02
N SER A 146 4.09 0.31 -12.34
CA SER A 146 3.06 0.57 -11.34
C SER A 146 2.85 -0.63 -10.41
N MET A 147 2.44 -0.34 -9.17
CA MET A 147 2.35 -1.33 -8.10
C MET A 147 1.39 -2.48 -8.47
N GLY A 148 1.78 -3.72 -8.18
CA GLY A 148 0.94 -4.91 -8.40
C GLY A 148 0.66 -5.26 -9.87
N ARG A 149 1.26 -4.55 -10.84
CA ARG A 149 0.95 -4.67 -12.28
C ARG A 149 1.13 -6.09 -12.83
N VAL A 150 2.21 -6.77 -12.43
CA VAL A 150 2.48 -8.17 -12.79
C VAL A 150 2.53 -8.98 -11.50
N THR A 151 1.63 -9.95 -11.36
CA THR A 151 1.49 -10.77 -10.16
C THR A 151 1.08 -12.19 -10.53
N THR A 152 1.10 -13.12 -9.59
CA THR A 152 0.37 -14.39 -9.74
C THR A 152 -0.98 -14.32 -9.04
N MET A 153 -1.88 -15.29 -9.29
CA MET A 153 -3.17 -15.34 -8.58
C MET A 153 -2.96 -15.48 -7.07
N ARG A 154 -2.00 -16.31 -6.62
CA ARG A 154 -1.69 -16.44 -5.18
C ARG A 154 -1.02 -15.19 -4.62
N THR A 155 -0.11 -14.57 -5.38
CA THR A 155 0.56 -13.34 -4.95
C THR A 155 -0.44 -12.21 -4.79
N TRP A 156 -1.44 -12.10 -5.69
CA TRP A 156 -2.55 -11.17 -5.53
C TRP A 156 -3.29 -11.37 -4.22
N LEU A 157 -3.76 -12.59 -3.95
CA LEU A 157 -4.50 -12.89 -2.72
C LEU A 157 -3.66 -12.67 -1.46
N SER A 158 -2.35 -12.91 -1.53
CA SER A 158 -1.43 -12.79 -0.40
C SER A 158 -1.04 -11.34 -0.09
N GLN A 159 -0.87 -10.50 -1.12
CA GLN A 159 -0.22 -9.18 -1.00
C GLN A 159 -1.16 -8.00 -1.29
N TRP A 160 -2.08 -8.18 -2.23
CA TRP A 160 -2.77 -7.08 -2.92
C TRP A 160 -4.28 -7.07 -2.68
N SER A 161 -4.86 -8.23 -2.38
CA SER A 161 -6.29 -8.37 -2.11
C SER A 161 -6.65 -7.83 -0.73
N VAL A 162 -7.54 -6.84 -0.69
CA VAL A 162 -8.00 -6.22 0.56
C VAL A 162 -8.72 -7.20 1.49
N ASP A 163 -9.44 -8.18 0.95
CA ASP A 163 -10.22 -9.14 1.75
C ASP A 163 -9.43 -10.43 2.10
N HIS A 164 -8.28 -10.67 1.47
CA HIS A 164 -7.53 -11.94 1.64
C HIS A 164 -6.09 -11.76 2.15
N SER A 165 -5.48 -10.60 1.97
CA SER A 165 -4.14 -10.32 2.48
C SER A 165 -4.13 -10.40 4.01
N ARG A 166 -3.06 -10.98 4.55
CA ARG A 166 -2.79 -10.99 6.00
C ARG A 166 -1.78 -9.92 6.40
N ALA A 167 -1.33 -9.10 5.44
CA ALA A 167 -0.36 -8.04 5.66
C ALA A 167 -1.09 -6.74 6.00
N ASP A 168 -1.26 -6.50 7.30
CA ASP A 168 -1.81 -5.26 7.87
C ASP A 168 -0.83 -4.79 8.96
N GLY A 169 -0.16 -3.66 8.68
CA GLY A 169 0.86 -3.08 9.54
C GLY A 169 0.31 -2.64 10.89
N PRO A 170 -0.70 -1.75 10.95
CA PRO A 170 -1.36 -1.37 12.20
C PRO A 170 -1.86 -2.58 13.02
N ALA A 171 -2.53 -3.56 12.41
CA ALA A 171 -3.00 -4.75 13.14
C ALA A 171 -1.83 -5.60 13.67
N CYS A 172 -0.72 -5.70 12.93
CA CYS A 172 0.49 -6.35 13.42
C CYS A 172 1.14 -5.57 14.57
N LEU A 173 1.22 -4.24 14.47
CA LEU A 173 1.77 -3.39 15.53
C LEU A 173 0.94 -3.47 16.83
N ALA A 174 -0.38 -3.57 16.72
CA ALA A 174 -1.27 -3.72 17.87
C ALA A 174 -1.04 -5.01 18.67
N ARG A 175 -0.37 -6.01 18.08
CA ARG A 175 0.01 -7.27 18.72
C ARG A 175 1.38 -7.23 19.41
N THR A 176 2.11 -6.13 19.30
CA THR A 176 3.39 -5.93 19.98
C THR A 176 3.20 -5.15 21.28
N SER A 177 4.22 -5.15 22.14
CA SER A 177 4.18 -4.51 23.46
C SER A 177 5.30 -3.50 23.70
N VAL A 178 6.21 -3.34 22.75
CA VAL A 178 7.43 -2.53 22.89
C VAL A 178 7.17 -1.05 22.59
N PRO A 179 8.01 -0.11 23.07
CA PRO A 179 7.95 1.29 22.65
C PRO A 179 7.97 1.45 21.12
N VAL A 180 7.26 2.46 20.62
CA VAL A 180 7.16 2.76 19.18
C VAL A 180 7.57 4.20 18.91
N LEU A 181 8.42 4.41 17.91
CA LEU A 181 8.62 5.71 17.28
C LEU A 181 7.86 5.71 15.94
N SER A 182 7.04 6.72 15.72
CA SER A 182 6.37 6.98 14.44
C SER A 182 6.88 8.31 13.88
N VAL A 183 7.56 8.28 12.75
CA VAL A 183 8.04 9.48 12.06
C VAL A 183 7.27 9.67 10.77
N THR A 184 6.53 10.78 10.69
CA THR A 184 5.80 11.20 9.48
C THR A 184 6.67 12.15 8.67
N TYR A 185 6.72 11.96 7.36
CA TYR A 185 7.42 12.85 6.44
C TYR A 185 6.45 13.94 5.99
N GLU A 186 6.83 15.19 6.18
CA GLU A 186 5.92 16.33 6.00
C GLU A 186 5.36 16.43 4.58
N GLN A 187 6.20 16.18 3.56
CA GLN A 187 5.87 16.37 2.14
C GLN A 187 5.67 15.04 1.39
N ASP A 188 5.37 13.95 2.11
CA ASP A 188 5.20 12.64 1.50
C ASP A 188 4.06 12.63 0.47
N GLU A 189 4.38 12.20 -0.75
CA GLU A 189 3.48 12.19 -1.88
C GLU A 189 2.69 10.88 -2.07
N ILE A 190 2.94 9.84 -1.26
CA ILE A 190 2.32 8.52 -1.39
C ILE A 190 1.89 7.86 -0.07
N VAL A 191 2.42 8.31 1.08
CA VAL A 191 1.98 7.95 2.42
C VAL A 191 1.41 9.18 3.10
N PHE A 192 0.10 9.18 3.29
CA PHE A 192 -0.62 10.33 3.81
C PHE A 192 -0.77 10.29 5.33
N PRO A 193 -1.03 11.44 5.99
CA PRO A 193 -1.17 11.52 7.45
C PRO A 193 -2.13 10.51 8.06
N SER A 194 -3.25 10.20 7.40
CA SER A 194 -4.20 9.19 7.89
C SER A 194 -3.58 7.79 8.05
N HIS A 195 -2.60 7.41 7.22
CA HIS A 195 -1.90 6.14 7.35
C HIS A 195 -1.06 6.09 8.64
N MET A 196 -0.34 7.18 8.92
CA MET A 196 0.50 7.28 10.12
C MET A 196 -0.33 7.37 11.40
N LYS A 197 -1.47 8.07 11.34
CA LYS A 197 -2.44 8.11 12.44
C LYS A 197 -2.91 6.71 12.86
N ARG A 198 -3.15 5.81 11.90
CA ARG A 198 -3.56 4.41 12.20
C ARG A 198 -2.48 3.64 12.96
N TYR A 199 -1.19 3.89 12.66
CA TYR A 199 -0.09 3.29 13.42
C TYR A 199 -0.02 3.84 14.85
N ALA A 200 -0.15 5.15 15.03
CA ALA A 200 -0.18 5.78 16.35
C ALA A 200 -1.34 5.24 17.21
N GLU A 201 -2.54 5.14 16.63
CA GLU A 201 -3.71 4.55 17.29
C GLU A 201 -3.47 3.07 17.64
N ALA A 202 -2.89 2.28 16.74
CA ALA A 202 -2.57 0.87 16.96
C ALA A 202 -1.53 0.64 18.07
N ALA A 203 -0.64 1.61 18.30
CA ALA A 203 0.35 1.55 19.36
C ALA A 203 -0.23 1.78 20.77
N ARG A 204 -1.48 2.25 20.90
CA ARG A 204 -2.22 2.38 22.18
C ARG A 204 -1.45 3.16 23.26
N GLY A 205 -0.89 4.32 22.90
CA GLY A 205 -0.17 5.20 23.83
C GLY A 205 1.30 4.85 24.05
N ARG A 206 1.83 3.82 23.39
CA ARG A 206 3.28 3.49 23.36
C ARG A 206 4.05 4.26 22.29
N CYS A 207 3.38 5.15 21.56
CA CYS A 207 3.94 5.83 20.39
C CYS A 207 4.49 7.20 20.78
N THR A 208 5.76 7.43 20.48
CA THR A 208 6.30 8.77 20.30
C THR A 208 6.09 9.16 18.85
N GLU A 209 5.27 10.16 18.59
CA GLU A 209 5.02 10.68 17.23
C GLU A 209 5.95 11.87 16.95
N GLN A 210 6.61 11.85 15.79
CA GLN A 210 7.48 12.91 15.31
C GLN A 210 7.20 13.20 13.83
N VAL A 211 7.56 14.40 13.40
CA VAL A 211 7.52 14.81 11.99
C VAL A 211 8.94 15.12 11.53
N LEU A 212 9.27 14.73 10.30
CA LEU A 212 10.48 15.13 9.61
C LEU A 212 10.12 16.18 8.56
N ASP A 213 10.32 17.45 8.94
CA ASP A 213 10.01 18.60 8.11
C ASP A 213 10.81 18.59 6.80
N GLY A 214 10.15 18.89 5.69
CA GLY A 214 10.69 18.92 4.34
C GLY A 214 10.85 17.55 3.67
N ALA A 215 10.65 16.44 4.38
CA ALA A 215 10.90 15.12 3.81
C ALA A 215 9.82 14.71 2.80
N THR A 216 10.27 14.24 1.64
CA THR A 216 9.46 13.53 0.63
C THR A 216 9.60 12.03 0.84
N HIS A 217 8.75 11.22 0.19
CA HIS A 217 8.72 9.77 0.43
C HIS A 217 10.08 9.09 0.20
N PHE A 218 10.74 9.45 -0.91
CA PHE A 218 12.00 8.82 -1.33
C PHE A 218 13.24 9.56 -0.84
N MET A 219 13.11 10.79 -0.32
CA MET A 219 14.22 11.66 0.11
C MET A 219 15.40 11.70 -0.89
N ILE A 220 15.11 11.69 -2.19
CA ILE A 220 16.14 11.72 -3.25
C ILE A 220 16.84 13.07 -3.19
N GLY A 221 18.17 13.06 -3.00
CA GLY A 221 18.97 14.27 -2.87
C GLY A 221 18.79 15.06 -1.57
N LEU A 222 18.07 14.52 -0.57
CA LEU A 222 17.81 15.16 0.72
C LEU A 222 18.70 14.55 1.81
N ASP A 223 20.01 14.57 1.63
CA ASP A 223 20.96 13.87 2.53
C ASP A 223 20.95 14.46 3.96
N ASP A 224 20.85 15.79 4.10
CA ASP A 224 20.70 16.44 5.41
C ASP A 224 19.46 15.96 6.17
N LEU A 225 18.36 15.64 5.46
CA LEU A 225 17.14 15.12 6.10
C LEU A 225 17.31 13.66 6.52
N LYS A 226 18.07 12.85 5.78
CA LYS A 226 18.40 11.47 6.19
C LYS A 226 19.25 11.47 7.46
N ASP A 227 20.20 12.41 7.56
CA ASP A 227 21.03 12.58 8.76
C ASP A 227 20.18 13.03 9.96
N ARG A 228 19.26 13.98 9.77
CA ARG A 228 18.29 14.39 10.80
C ARG A 228 17.40 13.23 11.25
N LEU A 229 16.92 12.42 10.31
CA LEU A 229 16.12 11.23 10.61
C LEU A 229 16.92 10.23 11.46
N ALA A 230 18.16 9.95 11.07
CA ALA A 230 19.03 9.07 11.85
C ALA A 230 19.25 9.59 13.27
N GLN A 231 19.46 10.90 13.42
CA GLN A 231 19.59 11.56 14.73
C GLN A 231 18.30 11.44 15.58
N GLN A 232 17.12 11.65 14.97
CA GLN A 232 15.82 11.46 15.64
C GLN A 232 15.66 10.04 16.19
N ILE A 233 15.97 9.03 15.36
CA ILE A 233 15.89 7.62 15.75
C ILE A 233 16.87 7.32 16.90
N VAL A 234 18.12 7.77 16.81
CA VAL A 234 19.14 7.54 17.84
C VAL A 234 18.78 8.25 19.15
N SER A 235 18.25 9.48 19.09
CA SER A 235 17.83 10.22 20.29
C SER A 235 16.70 9.49 21.00
N TRP A 236 15.66 9.10 20.24
CA TRP A 236 14.55 8.34 20.79
C TRP A 236 15.01 7.02 21.42
N ALA A 237 15.87 6.28 20.74
CA ALA A 237 16.38 5.00 21.26
C ALA A 237 17.12 5.18 22.60
N LYS A 238 17.89 6.26 22.77
CA LYS A 238 18.59 6.54 24.04
C LYS A 238 17.66 6.93 25.20
N GLU A 239 16.49 7.49 24.88
CA GLU A 239 15.53 7.97 25.87
C GLU A 239 14.50 6.89 26.25
N ALA A 240 14.14 6.03 25.29
CA ALA A 240 13.01 5.11 25.42
C ALA A 240 13.37 3.63 25.60
N LEU A 241 14.62 3.23 25.31
CA LEU A 241 15.11 1.83 25.38
C LEU A 241 16.25 1.70 26.40
#